data_AF-A0A933FF51-F1
#
_entry.id   AF-A0A933FF51-F1
#
_cell.length_a   1.000
_cell.length_b   1.000
_cell.length_c   1.000
_cell.angle_alpha   90.00
_cell.angle_beta   90.00
_cell.angle_gamma   90.00
#
_symmetry.space_group_name_H-M   'P 1'
#
loop_
_entity.id
_entity.type
_entity.pdbx_description
1 polymer ?
#
loop_
_entity_poly.entity_id
_entity_poly.type
_entity_poly.pdbx_seq_one_letter_code
_entity_poly.pdbx_strand_id
1 'polypeptide(L)'
;MAFYPADWSPGCTKELCTFRDSLARLQEPNVEILAISGDYVWSHHAWAKHHEFPFKLLSDHRHTVARLYASSNISLTLVRIPSMHPTNAKTR
;
A
#
# COMPACT_ATOMS: atom_id res chain seq x y z
N MET A 1 1.14 0.62 -5.92
CA MET A 1 0.28 0.39 -4.74
C MET A 1 0.09 -1.10 -4.56
N ALA A 2 0.19 -1.61 -3.34
CA ALA A 2 0.12 -3.05 -3.02
C ALA A 2 -0.99 -3.31 -1.99
N PHE A 3 -1.98 -4.14 -2.36
CA PHE A 3 -3.02 -4.61 -1.43
C PHE A 3 -2.54 -5.88 -0.73
N TYR A 4 -2.71 -5.98 0.59
CA TYR A 4 -2.33 -7.17 1.37
C TYR A 4 -3.42 -7.57 2.39
N PRO A 5 -3.53 -8.87 2.74
CA PRO A 5 -4.62 -9.37 3.60
C PRO A 5 -4.63 -8.83 5.03
N ALA A 6 -3.50 -8.86 5.72
CA ALA A 6 -3.45 -8.55 7.14
C ALA A 6 -2.03 -8.19 7.62
N ASP A 7 -1.96 -7.19 8.50
CA ASP A 7 -0.80 -6.91 9.35
C ASP A 7 -0.43 -8.16 10.18
N TRP A 8 0.83 -8.23 10.64
CA TRP A 8 1.34 -9.30 11.52
C TRP A 8 1.28 -10.74 10.99
N SER A 9 0.76 -10.93 9.76
CA SER A 9 0.74 -12.25 9.14
C SER A 9 2.13 -12.60 8.59
N PRO A 10 2.61 -13.85 8.72
CA PRO A 10 3.97 -14.22 8.28
C PRO A 10 4.22 -13.98 6.78
N GLY A 11 3.21 -14.24 5.94
CA GLY A 11 3.28 -14.03 4.49
C GLY A 11 3.46 -12.55 4.14
N CYS A 12 2.55 -11.69 4.61
CA CYS A 12 2.61 -10.25 4.33
C CYS A 12 3.84 -9.60 4.95
N THR A 13 4.27 -10.07 6.13
CA THR A 13 5.51 -9.60 6.75
C THR A 13 6.71 -9.87 5.84
N LYS A 14 6.81 -11.10 5.32
CA LYS A 14 7.90 -11.46 4.40
C LYS A 14 7.90 -10.60 3.15
N GLU A 15 6.74 -10.34 2.57
CA GLU A 15 6.61 -9.55 1.34
C GLU A 15 6.91 -8.06 1.55
N LEU A 16 6.37 -7.44 2.61
CA LEU A 16 6.62 -6.03 2.89
C LEU A 16 8.06 -5.77 3.35
N CYS A 17 8.69 -6.71 4.07
CA CYS A 17 10.13 -6.69 4.31
C CYS A 17 10.92 -6.75 3.00
N THR A 18 10.49 -7.57 2.03
CA THR A 18 11.14 -7.64 0.70
C THR A 18 11.04 -6.29 -0.02
N PHE A 19 9.92 -5.58 0.07
CA PHE A 19 9.78 -4.22 -0.48
C PHE A 19 10.70 -3.22 0.23
N ARG A 20 10.79 -3.24 1.56
CA ARG A 20 11.71 -2.40 2.33
C ARG A 20 13.15 -2.61 1.86
N ASP A 21 13.58 -3.87 1.81
CA ASP A 21 14.96 -4.24 1.51
C ASP A 21 15.33 -3.97 0.04
N SER A 22 14.33 -3.98 -0.85
CA SER A 22 14.49 -3.70 -2.28
C SER A 22 14.24 -2.25 -2.68
N LEU A 23 13.87 -1.38 -1.73
CA LEU A 23 13.40 -0.03 -2.04
C LEU A 23 14.42 0.80 -2.83
N ALA A 24 15.72 0.68 -2.51
CA ALA A 24 16.79 1.38 -3.24
C ALA A 24 16.84 1.02 -4.74
N ARG A 25 16.35 -0.17 -5.12
CA ARG A 25 16.24 -0.61 -6.52
C ARG A 25 14.94 -0.19 -7.19
N LEU A 26 13.93 0.18 -6.40
CA LEU A 26 12.61 0.66 -6.85
C LEU A 26 12.52 2.18 -6.91
N GLN A 27 13.48 2.89 -6.31
CA GLN A 27 13.62 4.35 -6.35
C GLN A 27 14.12 4.84 -7.71
N GLU A 28 13.31 4.64 -8.75
CA GLU A 28 13.32 5.59 -9.85
C GLU A 28 12.77 6.94 -9.36
N PRO A 29 13.23 8.08 -9.90
CA PRO A 29 12.67 9.38 -9.55
C PRO A 29 11.14 9.35 -9.73
N ASN A 30 10.43 9.70 -8.66
CA ASN A 30 8.95 9.79 -8.56
C ASN A 30 8.18 8.48 -8.27
N VAL A 31 8.81 7.43 -7.74
CA VAL A 31 8.10 6.23 -7.27
C VAL A 31 7.88 6.25 -5.75
N GLU A 32 6.64 6.07 -5.31
CA GLU A 32 6.26 5.87 -3.91
C GLU A 32 5.57 4.51 -3.72
N ILE A 33 5.94 3.79 -2.64
CA ILE A 33 5.24 2.58 -2.22
C ILE A 33 4.10 2.98 -1.27
N LEU A 34 2.89 2.54 -1.62
CA LEU A 34 1.70 2.60 -0.78
C LEU A 34 1.21 1.17 -0.58
N ALA A 35 1.25 0.67 0.65
CA ALA A 35 0.67 -0.63 1.01
C ALA A 35 -0.66 -0.41 1.74
N ILE A 36 -1.67 -1.22 1.43
CA ILE A 36 -3.05 -1.00 1.89
C ILE A 36 -3.69 -2.32 2.33
N SER A 37 -4.34 -2.34 3.49
CA SER A 37 -5.13 -3.47 3.99
C SER A 37 -6.38 -3.00 4.72
N GLY A 38 -7.21 -3.95 5.18
CA GLY A 38 -8.38 -3.67 6.03
C GLY A 38 -8.06 -3.38 7.49
N ASP A 39 -6.79 -3.45 7.88
CA ASP A 39 -6.37 -3.23 9.27
C ASP A 39 -6.55 -1.78 9.68
N TYR A 40 -6.70 -1.56 10.98
CA TYR A 40 -6.83 -0.23 11.54
C TYR A 40 -5.49 0.49 11.59
N VAL A 41 -5.55 1.83 11.56
CA VAL A 41 -4.39 2.73 11.66
C VAL A 41 -3.47 2.39 12.85
N TRP A 42 -4.02 2.00 14.01
CA TRP A 42 -3.21 1.66 15.18
C TRP A 42 -2.35 0.41 14.96
N SER A 43 -2.86 -0.59 14.23
CA SER A 43 -2.10 -1.81 13.92
C SER A 43 -0.96 -1.49 12.96
N HIS A 44 -1.26 -0.69 11.92
CA HIS A 44 -0.25 -0.21 10.98
C HIS A 44 0.89 0.51 11.68
N HIS A 45 0.60 1.42 12.61
CA HIS A 45 1.63 2.16 13.35
C HIS A 45 2.53 1.22 14.15
N ALA A 46 1.95 0.26 14.87
CA ALA A 46 2.73 -0.69 15.66
C ALA A 46 3.58 -1.60 14.76
N TRP A 47 3.01 -2.08 13.66
CA TRP A 47 3.65 -3.02 12.75
C TRP A 47 4.76 -2.36 11.92
N ALA A 48 4.50 -1.17 11.37
CA ALA A 48 5.50 -0.39 10.66
C ALA A 48 6.68 0.01 11.56
N LYS A 49 6.41 0.35 12.83
CA LYS A 49 7.47 0.63 13.81
C LYS A 49 8.29 -0.63 14.11
N HIS A 50 7.64 -1.78 14.26
CA HIS A 50 8.32 -3.03 14.60
C HIS A 50 9.23 -3.54 13.47
N HIS A 51 8.82 -3.41 12.21
CA HIS A 51 9.59 -3.85 11.05
C HIS A 51 10.32 -2.74 10.29
N GLU A 52 10.31 -1.52 10.84
CA GLU A 52 11.02 -0.36 10.28
C GLU A 52 10.66 -0.09 8.81
N PHE A 53 9.36 -0.13 8.49
CA PHE A 53 8.91 0.13 7.12
C PHE A 53 9.08 1.61 6.75
N PRO A 54 9.83 1.94 5.67
CA PRO A 54 10.10 3.31 5.25
C PRO A 54 9.00 3.89 4.34
N PHE A 55 7.87 3.20 4.21
CA PHE A 55 6.77 3.54 3.31
C PHE A 55 5.43 3.57 4.05
N LYS A 56 4.42 4.18 3.41
CA LYS A 56 3.11 4.40 4.03
C LYS A 56 2.26 3.13 4.00
N LEU A 57 1.65 2.82 5.15
CA LEU A 57 0.56 1.85 5.28
C LEU A 57 -0.77 2.62 5.36
N LEU A 58 -1.70 2.28 4.48
CA LEU A 58 -3.02 2.92 4.36
C LEU A 58 -4.11 1.99 4.88
N SER A 59 -4.92 2.48 5.80
CA SER A 59 -6.07 1.73 6.32
C SER A 59 -7.27 1.89 5.39
N ASP A 60 -7.75 0.77 4.85
CA ASP A 60 -9.02 0.63 4.12
C ASP A 60 -9.98 -0.25 4.90
N HIS A 61 -10.26 0.13 6.14
CA HIS A 61 -11.06 -0.66 7.06
C HIS A 61 -12.46 -1.03 6.54
N ARG A 62 -13.01 -0.24 5.61
CA ARG A 62 -14.31 -0.51 4.96
C ARG A 62 -14.18 -1.24 3.62
N HIS A 63 -12.97 -1.58 3.19
CA HIS A 63 -12.64 -2.19 1.90
C HIS A 63 -13.18 -1.40 0.69
N THR A 64 -13.34 -0.08 0.84
CA THR A 64 -13.94 0.75 -0.21
C THR A 64 -12.94 0.96 -1.34
N VAL A 65 -11.67 1.19 -1.02
CA VAL A 65 -10.61 1.33 -2.02
C VAL A 65 -10.34 -0.01 -2.68
N ALA A 66 -10.23 -1.11 -1.92
CA ALA A 66 -10.04 -2.44 -2.47
C ALA A 66 -11.12 -2.81 -3.50
N ARG A 67 -12.40 -2.49 -3.22
CA ARG A 67 -13.48 -2.69 -4.18
C ARG A 67 -13.35 -1.84 -5.45
N LEU A 68 -12.96 -0.58 -5.34
CA LEU A 68 -12.75 0.30 -6.49
C LEU A 68 -11.64 -0.21 -7.42
N TYR A 69 -10.62 -0.86 -6.86
CA TYR A 69 -9.51 -1.46 -7.58
C TYR A 69 -9.72 -2.95 -7.92
N ALA A 70 -10.95 -3.47 -7.76
CA ALA A 70 -11.29 -4.89 -7.96
C ALA A 70 -10.38 -5.87 -7.20
N SER A 71 -9.76 -5.41 -6.11
CA SER A 71 -8.79 -6.13 -5.29
C SER A 71 -9.45 -6.80 -4.07
N SER A 72 -10.76 -7.01 -4.12
CA SER A 72 -11.57 -7.61 -3.05
C SER A 72 -11.21 -9.07 -2.75
N ASN A 73 -10.60 -9.76 -3.72
CA ASN A 73 -10.04 -11.11 -3.54
C ASN A 73 -8.54 -10.94 -3.27
N ILE A 74 -8.19 -10.67 -2.00
CA ILE A 74 -6.87 -10.17 -1.62
C ILE A 74 -5.81 -11.27 -1.78
N SER A 75 -5.16 -11.25 -2.95
CA SER A 75 -3.84 -11.83 -3.21
C SER A 75 -2.98 -10.71 -3.77
N LEU A 76 -1.73 -10.58 -3.32
CA LEU A 76 -0.91 -9.39 -3.59
C LEU A 76 -0.76 -9.17 -5.09
N THR A 77 -1.47 -8.16 -5.57
CA THR A 77 -1.48 -7.77 -6.97
C THR A 77 -0.89 -6.38 -7.04
N LEU A 78 0.21 -6.24 -7.78
CA LEU A 78 0.71 -4.92 -8.15
C LEU A 78 -0.26 -4.31 -9.16
N VAL A 79 -1.16 -3.44 -8.70
CA VAL A 79 -2.08 -2.76 -9.61
C VAL A 79 -1.35 -1.58 -10.26
N ARG A 80 -1.27 -1.60 -11.59
CA ARG A 80 -0.81 -0.46 -12.39
C ARG A 80 -1.91 0.60 -12.35
N ILE A 81 -1.66 1.69 -11.62
CA ILE A 81 -2.61 2.82 -11.55
C ILE A 81 -2.62 3.49 -12.92
N PRO A 82 -3.75 3.55 -13.65
CA PRO A 82 -3.85 4.40 -14.82
C PRO A 82 -3.61 5.85 -14.39
N SER A 83 -2.75 6.56 -15.11
CA SER A 83 -2.42 7.98 -14.83
C SER A 83 -3.70 8.75 -14.55
N MET A 84 -3.85 9.25 -13.31
CA MET A 84 -4.89 10.20 -12.97
C MET A 84 -4.62 11.45 -13.80
N HIS A 85 -5.39 11.63 -14.87
CA HIS A 85 -5.41 12.89 -15.59
C HIS A 85 -5.81 13.97 -14.57
N PRO A 86 -5.02 15.04 -14.38
CA PRO A 86 -5.38 16.09 -13.46
C PRO A 86 -6.73 16.67 -13.90
N THR A 87 -7.76 16.50 -13.08
CA THR A 87 -9.01 17.21 -13.28
C THR A 87 -8.70 18.69 -13.16
N ASN A 88 -8.92 19.37 -14.28
CA ASN A 88 -8.79 20.81 -14.49
C ASN A 88 -9.25 21.58 -13.23
N ALA A 89 -8.28 22.06 -12.45
CA ALA A 89 -8.52 23.03 -11.40
C ALA A 89 -8.97 24.31 -12.11
N LYS A 90 -10.28 24.48 -12.21
CA LYS A 90 -10.90 25.73 -12.67
C LYS A 90 -10.37 26.86 -11.80
N THR A 91 -9.55 27.69 -12.41
CA THR A 91 -9.30 29.07 -12.03
C THR A 91 -10.65 29.77 -11.80
N ARG A 92 -10.84 30.27 -10.59
CA ARG A 92 -11.75 31.38 -10.30
C ARG A 92 -11.05 32.29 -9.30
#